data_AF-A0A8X6XZF9-F1
#
_entry.id   AF-A0A8X6XZF9-F1
#
_cell.length_a   1.000
_cell.length_b   1.000
_cell.length_c   1.000
_cell.angle_alpha   90.00
_cell.angle_beta   90.00
_cell.angle_gamma   90.00
#
_symmetry.space_group_name_H-M   'P 1'
#
loop_
_entity.id
_entity.type
_entity.pdbx_description
1 polymer ?
#
loop_
_entity_poly.entity_id
_entity_poly.type
_entity_poly.pdbx_seq_one_letter_code
_entity_poly.pdbx_strand_id
1 'polypeptide(L)'
;MDDYLKLGQMELIPDIPASSSFYLPHHPVANKNGDKFRMTFDPLGWLSPITIRYKTIIQRLWKQQFQWDERVPPDITLEWEQLAKDVQLVKDMKIPRFLLVDSEQPVSSIWLQ
;
A
#
# COMPACT_ATOMS: atom_id res chain seq x y z
N MET A 1 -0.83 -12.41 -13.46
CA MET A 1 -0.01 -11.29 -13.97
C MET A 1 -0.04 -11.27 -15.49
N ASP A 2 0.11 -12.44 -16.12
CA ASP A 2 0.01 -12.62 -17.58
C ASP A 2 -1.32 -12.15 -18.19
N ASP A 3 -2.44 -12.31 -17.47
CA ASP A 3 -3.74 -11.86 -17.97
C ASP A 3 -3.82 -10.34 -18.14
N TYR A 4 -3.13 -9.58 -17.28
CA TYR A 4 -3.07 -8.11 -17.39
C TYR A 4 -2.13 -7.64 -18.53
N LEU A 5 -1.06 -8.40 -18.80
CA LEU A 5 -0.18 -8.20 -19.96
C LEU A 5 -0.96 -8.48 -21.26
N LYS A 6 -1.74 -9.55 -21.31
CA LYS A 6 -2.57 -9.91 -22.47
C LYS A 6 -3.68 -8.91 -22.75
N LEU A 7 -4.28 -8.34 -21.71
CA LEU A 7 -5.28 -7.27 -21.81
C LEU A 7 -4.64 -5.91 -22.16
N GLY A 8 -3.30 -5.85 -22.28
CA GLY A 8 -2.54 -4.64 -22.53
C GLY A 8 -2.74 -3.58 -21.46
N GLN A 9 -3.13 -3.96 -20.25
CA GLN A 9 -3.39 -3.01 -19.15
C GLN A 9 -2.10 -2.63 -18.41
N MET A 10 -1.02 -3.38 -18.64
CA MET A 10 0.27 -3.30 -17.96
C MET A 10 1.37 -3.63 -18.97
N GLU A 11 2.55 -3.02 -18.84
CA GLU A 11 3.74 -3.33 -19.63
C GLU A 11 4.92 -3.60 -18.70
N LEU A 12 5.80 -4.53 -19.11
CA LEU A 12 7.04 -4.80 -18.37
C LEU A 12 8.00 -3.64 -18.57
N ILE A 13 8.45 -3.06 -17.47
CA ILE A 13 9.51 -2.04 -17.49
C ILE A 13 10.83 -2.77 -17.84
N PRO A 14 11.60 -2.29 -18.83
CA PRO A 14 12.89 -2.87 -19.16
C PRO A 14 13.85 -2.83 -17.97
N ASP A 15 14.73 -3.82 -17.87
CA ASP A 15 15.72 -3.92 -16.80
C ASP A 15 16.55 -2.63 -16.73
N ILE A 16 16.39 -1.90 -15.63
CA ILE A 16 17.15 -0.68 -15.38
C ILE A 16 18.57 -1.12 -15.00
N PRO A 17 19.63 -0.57 -15.62
CA PRO A 17 21.01 -0.87 -15.22
C PRO A 17 21.16 -0.55 -13.74
N ALA A 18 21.73 -1.49 -12.98
CA ALA A 18 21.81 -1.51 -11.52
C ALA A 18 22.06 -0.13 -10.92
N SER A 19 20.98 0.58 -10.60
CA SER A 19 21.07 1.77 -9.78
C SER A 19 21.32 1.28 -8.36
N SER A 20 21.97 2.10 -7.53
CA SER A 20 22.22 1.84 -6.10
C SER A 20 20.94 1.70 -5.25
N SER A 21 19.79 1.48 -5.88
CA SER A 21 18.49 1.29 -5.27
C SER A 21 18.15 -0.19 -5.26
N PHE A 22 18.18 -0.78 -4.06
CA PHE A 22 17.62 -2.11 -3.84
C PHE A 22 16.10 -2.01 -3.84
N TYR A 23 15.46 -2.59 -4.85
CA TYR A 23 14.01 -2.77 -4.87
C TYR A 23 13.66 -4.06 -4.13
N LEU A 24 12.71 -3.98 -3.20
CA LEU A 24 12.00 -5.17 -2.73
C LEU A 24 11.34 -5.83 -3.95
N PRO A 25 11.38 -7.17 -4.10
CA PRO A 25 10.86 -7.87 -5.27
C PRO A 25 9.32 -7.81 -5.31
N HIS A 26 8.81 -6.66 -5.72
CA HIS A 26 7.44 -6.45 -6.16
C HIS A 26 7.56 -5.74 -7.49
N HIS A 27 7.40 -6.48 -8.59
CA HIS A 27 7.47 -5.93 -9.95
C HIS A 27 6.62 -4.65 -10.01
N PRO A 28 7.23 -3.47 -10.24
CA PRO A 28 6.48 -2.24 -10.34
C PRO A 28 5.59 -2.32 -11.57
N VAL A 29 4.28 -2.18 -11.36
CA VAL A 29 3.34 -2.14 -12.47
C VAL A 29 2.77 -0.74 -12.61
N ALA A 30 2.91 -0.16 -13.80
CA ALA A 30 2.30 1.10 -14.18
C ALA A 30 1.11 0.84 -15.12
N ASN A 31 0.06 1.64 -15.00
CA ASN A 31 -0.97 1.72 -16.04
C ASN A 31 -0.49 2.65 -17.18
N LYS A 32 -1.23 2.66 -18.29
CA LYS A 32 -0.96 3.51 -19.47
C LYS A 32 -0.92 5.01 -19.19
N ASN A 33 -1.52 5.44 -18.07
CA ASN A 33 -1.63 6.83 -17.66
C ASN A 33 -0.48 7.26 -16.73
N GLY A 34 0.43 6.34 -16.39
CA GLY A 34 1.56 6.60 -15.49
C GLY A 34 1.20 6.55 -13.99
N ASP A 35 -0.01 6.11 -13.63
CA ASP A 35 -0.37 5.95 -12.21
C ASP A 35 0.40 4.76 -11.63
N LYS A 36 1.31 5.07 -10.70
CA LYS A 36 2.08 4.08 -9.97
C LYS A 36 1.21 3.48 -8.87
N PHE A 37 0.73 2.26 -9.08
CA PHE A 37 0.09 1.49 -8.00
C PHE A 37 1.15 1.14 -6.95
N ARG A 38 1.12 1.83 -5.82
CA ARG A 38 1.93 1.47 -4.66
C ARG A 38 1.14 0.46 -3.85
N MET A 39 1.54 -0.81 -3.92
CA MET A 39 1.08 -1.81 -2.98
C MET A 39 1.58 -1.43 -1.59
N THR A 40 0.68 -1.28 -0.61
CA THR A 40 1.06 -1.02 0.78
C THR A 40 1.82 -2.24 1.31
N PHE A 41 3.14 -2.14 1.36
CA PHE A 41 4.00 -3.16 1.94
C PHE A 41 4.12 -2.91 3.44
N ASP A 42 3.47 -3.74 4.25
CA ASP A 42 3.49 -3.69 5.71
C ASP A 42 4.12 -4.97 6.29
N PRO A 43 5.46 -5.15 6.17
CA PRO A 43 6.13 -6.38 6.55
C PRO A 43 6.10 -6.65 8.06
N LEU A 44 5.93 -5.61 8.87
CA LEU A 44 5.91 -5.68 10.33
C LEU A 44 4.49 -5.57 10.91
N GLY A 45 3.48 -5.39 10.07
CA GLY A 45 2.10 -5.28 10.51
C GLY A 45 1.78 -3.99 11.27
N TRP A 46 2.57 -2.92 11.12
CA TRP A 46 2.37 -1.67 11.86
C TRP A 46 1.05 -0.97 11.51
N LEU A 47 0.55 -1.19 10.30
CA LEU A 47 -0.76 -0.69 9.86
C LEU A 47 -1.89 -1.70 10.14
N SER A 48 -1.58 -2.90 10.64
CA SER A 48 -2.57 -3.94 10.92
C SER A 48 -3.68 -3.49 11.88
N PRO A 49 -3.42 -2.79 13.00
CA PRO A 49 -4.48 -2.36 13.92
C PRO A 49 -5.55 -1.47 13.25
N ILE A 50 -5.15 -0.74 12.22
CA ILE A 50 -6.02 0.15 11.45
C ILE A 50 -6.69 -0.61 10.33
N THR A 51 -5.91 -1.32 9.51
CA THR A 51 -6.42 -2.05 8.34
C THR A 51 -7.35 -3.20 8.73
N ILE A 52 -7.17 -3.84 9.89
CA ILE A 52 -8.10 -4.86 10.40
C ILE A 52 -9.48 -4.25 10.64
N ARG A 53 -9.58 -3.05 11.23
CA ARG A 53 -10.87 -2.40 11.48
C ARG A 53 -11.61 -2.08 10.18
N TYR A 54 -10.91 -1.57 9.17
CA TYR A 54 -11.47 -1.39 7.83
C TYR A 54 -11.99 -2.69 7.21
N LYS A 55 -11.17 -3.75 7.27
CA LYS A 55 -11.56 -5.07 6.76
C LYS A 55 -12.78 -5.62 7.50
N THR A 56 -12.89 -5.40 8.80
CA THR A 56 -14.06 -5.82 9.60
C THR A 56 -15.35 -5.14 9.12
N ILE A 57 -15.32 -3.84 8.84
CA ILE A 57 -16.48 -3.12 8.27
C ILE A 57 -16.87 -3.73 6.92
N ILE A 58 -15.91 -3.89 6.01
CA ILE A 58 -16.16 -4.44 4.67
C ILE A 58 -16.74 -5.86 4.78
N GLN A 59 -16.17 -6.70 5.65
CA GLN A 59 -16.67 -8.05 5.90
C GLN A 59 -18.10 -8.06 6.48
N ARG A 60 -18.44 -7.11 7.37
CA ARG A 60 -19.82 -6.96 7.88
C ARG A 60 -20.78 -6.63 6.75
N LEU A 61 -20.43 -5.68 5.89
CA LEU A 61 -21.24 -5.29 4.73
C LEU A 61 -21.46 -6.47 3.78
N TRP A 62 -20.41 -7.25 3.49
CA TRP A 62 -20.52 -8.44 2.65
C TRP A 62 -21.40 -9.53 3.27
N LYS A 63 -21.29 -9.77 4.58
CA LYS A 63 -22.17 -10.74 5.28
C LYS A 63 -23.63 -10.34 5.25
N GLN A 64 -23.89 -9.03 5.23
CA GLN A 64 -25.22 -8.45 5.08
C GLN A 64 -25.67 -8.31 3.61
N GLN A 65 -24.84 -8.77 2.67
CA GLN A 65 -25.11 -8.75 1.22
C GLN A 65 -25.39 -7.35 0.63
N PHE A 66 -24.79 -6.31 1.21
CA PHE A 66 -24.87 -4.96 0.66
C PHE A 66 -24.26 -4.91 -0.74
N GLN A 67 -24.96 -4.21 -1.64
CA GLN A 67 -24.42 -3.87 -2.96
C GLN A 67 -23.46 -2.67 -2.86
N TRP A 68 -22.62 -2.50 -3.87
CA TRP A 68 -21.62 -1.42 -3.91
C TRP A 68 -22.23 -0.01 -3.91
N ASP A 69 -23.41 0.15 -4.54
CA ASP A 69 -24.12 1.43 -4.64
C ASP A 69 -25.21 1.60 -3.57
N GLU A 70 -25.32 0.65 -2.64
CA GLU A 70 -26.35 0.66 -1.60
C GLU A 70 -25.94 1.57 -0.44
N ARG A 71 -26.92 2.34 0.07
CA ARG A 71 -26.67 3.23 1.20
C ARG A 71 -26.45 2.42 2.47
N VAL A 72 -25.28 2.64 3.07
CA VAL A 72 -24.88 1.97 4.30
C VAL A 72 -25.64 2.53 5.53
N PRO A 73 -25.96 1.70 6.53
CA PRO A 73 -26.56 2.15 7.78
C PRO A 73 -25.78 3.28 8.49
N PRO A 74 -26.47 4.16 9.24
CA PRO A 74 -25.83 5.28 9.93
C PRO A 74 -24.75 4.88 10.95
N ASP A 75 -24.91 3.72 11.61
CA ASP A 75 -23.93 3.21 12.57
C ASP A 75 -22.60 2.87 11.92
N ILE A 76 -22.63 2.20 10.77
CA ILE A 76 -21.42 1.86 10.01
C ILE A 76 -20.81 3.12 9.38
N THR A 77 -21.64 4.06 8.95
CA THR A 77 -21.16 5.34 8.39
C THR A 77 -20.39 6.13 9.45
N LEU A 78 -20.92 6.23 10.66
CA LEU A 78 -20.24 6.88 11.78
C LEU A 78 -18.93 6.15 12.16
N GLU A 79 -18.95 4.82 12.18
CA GLU A 79 -17.76 4.01 12.46
C GLU A 79 -16.66 4.23 11.39
N TRP A 80 -17.05 4.28 10.12
CA TRP A 80 -16.16 4.54 8.99
C TRP A 80 -15.54 5.94 9.06
N GLU A 81 -16.35 6.95 9.35
CA GLU A 81 -15.88 8.33 9.49
C GLU A 81 -14.87 8.47 10.64
N GLN A 82 -15.10 7.79 11.77
CA GLN A 82 -14.16 7.77 12.87
C GLN A 82 -12.85 7.10 12.47
N LEU A 83 -12.91 5.94 11.79
CA LEU A 83 -11.72 5.27 11.28
C LEU A 83 -10.93 6.13 10.29
N ALA A 84 -11.62 6.83 9.39
CA ALA A 84 -10.99 7.74 8.45
C ALA A 84 -10.21 8.87 9.14
N LYS A 85 -10.71 9.36 10.28
CA LYS A 85 -9.98 10.32 11.14
C LYS A 85 -8.78 9.66 11.83
N ASP A 86 -8.95 8.45 12.36
CA ASP A 86 -7.87 7.70 13.03
C ASP A 86 -6.69 7.45 12.08
N VAL A 87 -6.94 7.20 10.79
CA VAL A 87 -5.87 7.08 9.77
C VAL A 87 -5.06 8.35 9.60
N GLN A 88 -5.66 9.54 9.75
CA GLN A 88 -4.92 10.79 9.64
C GLN A 88 -3.84 10.90 10.73
N LEU A 89 -4.03 10.27 11.89
CA LEU A 89 -3.03 10.24 12.96
C LEU A 89 -1.76 9.49 12.55
N VAL A 90 -1.87 8.55 11.60
CA VAL A 90 -0.72 7.77 11.11
C VAL A 90 0.00 8.45 9.95
N LYS A 91 -0.61 9.47 9.34
CA LYS A 91 0.00 10.22 8.24
C LYS A 91 1.38 10.80 8.61
N ASP A 92 1.50 11.29 9.84
CA ASP A 92 2.75 11.91 10.34
C ASP A 92 3.63 10.93 11.12
N MET A 93 3.23 9.66 11.21
CA MET A 93 3.99 8.62 11.90
C MET A 93 5.26 8.28 11.11
N LYS A 94 6.41 8.65 11.66
CA LYS A 94 7.71 8.26 11.11
C LYS A 94 8.22 7.04 11.85
N ILE A 95 8.47 5.98 11.12
CA ILE A 95 9.01 4.75 11.70
C ILE A 95 10.43 4.56 11.18
N PRO A 96 11.45 4.56 12.05
CA PRO A 96 12.83 4.44 11.63
C PRO A 96 13.03 3.06 10.98
N ARG A 97 13.49 3.06 9.73
CA ARG A 97 13.86 1.84 9.03
C ARG A 97 15.25 1.42 9.48
N PHE A 98 15.36 0.33 10.23
CA PHE A 98 16.66 -0.24 10.55
C PHE A 98 17.18 -0.98 9.31
N LEU A 99 18.27 -0.46 8.74
CA LEU A 99 19.01 -1.13 7.70
C LEU A 99 20.23 -1.77 8.37
N LEU A 100 20.31 -3.10 8.35
CA LEU A 100 21.57 -3.78 8.60
C LEU A 100 22.49 -3.45 7.43
N VAL A 101 23.34 -2.45 7.62
CA VAL A 101 24.48 -2.21 6.73
C VAL A 101 25.61 -3.07 7.29
N ASP A 102 25.96 -4.16 6.60
CA ASP A 102 27.22 -4.85 6.86
C ASP A 102 28.33 -3.81 6.65
N SER A 103 28.91 -3.38 7.77
CA SER A 103 29.89 -2.31 7.78
C SER A 103 31.22 -2.86 7.27
N GLU A 104 31.53 -2.60 6.00
CA GLU A 104 32.90 -2.28 5.58
C GLU A 104 33.03 -1.11 4.59
N GLN A 105 31.96 -0.35 4.31
CA GLN A 105 32.08 0.93 3.59
C GLN A 105 31.07 1.98 4.10
N PRO A 106 31.48 3.25 4.29
CA PRO A 106 30.61 4.29 4.81
C PRO A 106 29.69 4.79 3.70
N VAL A 107 28.38 4.54 3.83
CA VAL A 107 27.40 5.11 2.89
C VAL A 107 27.18 6.58 3.25
N SER A 108 27.98 7.44 2.64
CA SER A 108 27.78 8.88 2.69
C SER A 108 26.54 9.25 1.87
N SER A 109 25.45 9.56 2.58
CA SER A 109 24.21 10.19 2.11
C SER A 109 23.26 9.34 1.24
N ILE A 110 22.12 8.97 1.83
CA ILE A 110 20.90 8.61 1.11
C ILE A 110 19.85 9.64 1.52
N TRP A 111 19.62 10.66 0.67
CA TRP A 111 18.46 11.54 0.80
C TRP A 111 17.30 10.94 0.00
N LEU A 112 16.17 10.70 0.66
CA LEU A 112 14.93 10.25 0.04
C LEU A 112 14.21 11.47 -0.57
N GLN A 113 14.04 11.50 -1.89
CA GLN A 113 13.01 12.29 -2.59
C GLN A 113 11.78 11.43 -2.86
#